data_AF-A0A2U1S3D9-F1
#
_entry.id   AF-A0A2U1S3D9-F1
#
_cell.length_a   1.000
_cell.length_b   1.000
_cell.length_c   1.000
_cell.angle_alpha   90.00
_cell.angle_beta   90.00
_cell.angle_gamma   90.00
#
_symmetry.space_group_name_H-M   'P 1'
#
loop_
_entity.id
_entity.type
_entity.pdbx_description
1 polymer ?
#
loop_
_entity_poly.entity_id
_entity_poly.type
_entity_poly.pdbx_seq_one_letter_code
_entity_poly.pdbx_strand_id
1 'polypeptide(L)'
;MRTFGGVARRSFVIVLTGVGALLWGCSGAHLRPDSYDWVTGERSAPAAVSAAKVAIAEARAAGAAHVSAARYPMAKAGEYLIFAEDELSDRDFAATETAAEIARHAAEEAKAIAQRGK
;
A
#
# COMPACT_ATOMS: atom_id res chain seq x y z
N MET A 1 41.39 -30.78 25.22
CA MET A 1 41.77 -29.83 24.15
C MET A 1 40.53 -29.05 23.72
N ARG A 2 40.68 -27.72 23.72
CA ARG A 2 39.68 -26.67 23.41
C ARG A 2 38.99 -26.90 22.05
N THR A 3 37.67 -27.06 22.00
CA THR A 3 36.66 -26.00 21.71
C THR A 3 36.98 -25.10 20.51
N PHE A 4 36.82 -25.55 19.27
CA PHE A 4 36.84 -24.64 18.10
C PHE A 4 35.85 -24.95 16.95
N GLY A 5 35.11 -26.07 16.98
CA GLY A 5 34.20 -26.41 15.88
C GLY A 5 32.84 -25.68 15.88
N GLY A 6 32.32 -25.30 17.06
CA GLY A 6 30.98 -24.72 17.19
C GLY A 6 30.91 -23.20 16.96
N VAL A 7 32.00 -22.48 17.25
CA VAL A 7 32.05 -21.01 17.15
C VAL A 7 32.14 -20.57 15.69
N ALA A 8 32.99 -21.24 14.89
CA ALA A 8 33.12 -20.93 13.46
C ALA A 8 31.80 -21.10 12.70
N ARG A 9 31.01 -22.13 13.04
CA ARG A 9 29.71 -22.39 12.40
C ARG A 9 28.66 -21.33 12.77
N ARG A 10 28.68 -20.80 14.00
CA ARG A 10 27.79 -19.70 14.43
C ARG A 10 28.17 -18.37 13.78
N SER A 11 29.46 -18.06 13.68
CA SER A 11 29.92 -16.83 13.01
C SER A 11 29.55 -16.82 11.52
N PHE A 12 29.63 -17.96 10.84
CA PHE A 12 29.27 -18.06 9.42
C PHE A 12 27.76 -17.87 9.18
N VAL A 13 26.91 -18.39 10.07
CA VAL A 13 25.45 -18.19 9.99
C VAL A 13 25.08 -16.72 10.23
N ILE A 14 25.73 -16.03 11.17
CA ILE A 14 25.50 -14.61 11.45
C ILE A 14 25.95 -13.74 10.27
N VAL A 15 27.07 -14.07 9.62
CA VAL A 15 27.52 -13.36 8.41
C VAL A 15 26.56 -13.62 7.25
N LEU A 16 26.08 -14.85 7.05
CA LEU A 16 25.12 -15.17 5.99
C LEU A 16 23.75 -14.52 6.21
N THR A 17 23.25 -14.46 7.45
CA THR A 17 22.00 -13.76 7.75
C THR A 17 22.16 -12.24 7.70
N GLY A 18 23.30 -11.70 8.13
CA GLY A 18 23.62 -10.28 8.01
C GLY A 18 23.76 -9.82 6.56
N VAL A 19 24.45 -10.61 5.72
CA VAL A 19 24.57 -10.34 4.28
C VAL A 19 23.22 -10.52 3.58
N GLY A 20 22.43 -11.51 3.95
CA GLY A 20 21.06 -11.68 3.45
C GLY A 20 20.15 -10.50 3.79
N ALA A 21 20.23 -9.97 5.01
CA ALA A 21 19.48 -8.79 5.44
C ALA A 21 19.97 -7.50 4.78
N LEU A 22 21.28 -7.35 4.54
CA LEU A 22 21.85 -6.21 3.82
C LEU A 22 21.49 -6.24 2.32
N LEU A 23 21.43 -7.42 1.71
CA LEU A 23 20.99 -7.56 0.31
C LEU A 23 19.47 -7.40 0.16
N TRP A 24 18.67 -7.81 1.14
CA TRP A 24 17.23 -7.58 1.15
C TRP A 24 16.87 -6.11 1.46
N GLY A 25 17.66 -5.44 2.31
CA GLY A 25 17.51 -4.02 2.64
C GLY A 25 17.89 -3.06 1.49
N CYS A 26 18.60 -3.54 0.48
CA CYS A 26 18.91 -2.80 -0.75
C CYS A 26 17.92 -3.06 -1.89
N SER A 27 16.90 -3.90 -1.68
CA SER A 27 15.75 -4.02 -2.58
C SER A 27 14.72 -2.89 -2.38
N GLY A 28 15.15 -1.76 -1.82
CA GLY A 28 14.51 -0.45 -2.00
C GLY A 28 14.66 0.11 -3.42
N ALA A 29 14.85 -0.76 -4.42
CA ALA A 29 14.44 -0.46 -5.77
C ALA A 29 12.91 -0.48 -5.77
N HIS A 30 12.32 0.60 -5.26
CA HIS A 30 10.98 0.99 -5.66
C HIS A 30 10.94 0.81 -7.18
N LEU A 31 9.97 0.05 -7.65
CA LEU A 31 9.68 -0.17 -9.06
C LEU A 31 9.24 1.16 -9.69
N ARG A 32 10.09 2.20 -9.62
CA ARG A 32 9.96 3.42 -10.40
C ARG A 32 10.19 2.97 -11.83
N PRO A 33 9.17 3.07 -12.70
CA PRO A 33 9.47 3.08 -14.12
C PRO A 33 10.40 4.28 -14.32
N ASP A 34 11.60 4.07 -14.87
CA ASP A 34 12.47 5.16 -15.34
C ASP A 34 11.75 6.08 -16.35
N SER A 35 10.57 5.66 -16.84
CA SER A 35 9.68 6.36 -17.74
C SER A 35 8.42 6.96 -17.08
N TYR A 36 8.31 7.01 -15.74
CA TYR A 36 7.14 7.64 -15.12
C TYR A 36 7.16 9.15 -15.42
N ASP A 37 6.21 9.59 -16.24
CA ASP A 37 6.07 10.99 -16.59
C ASP A 37 5.56 11.78 -15.39
N TRP A 38 6.50 12.36 -14.65
CA TRP A 38 6.24 13.17 -13.47
C TRP A 38 5.34 14.37 -13.76
N VAL A 39 5.31 14.89 -15.01
CA VAL A 39 4.43 15.99 -15.41
C VAL A 39 2.98 15.51 -15.51
N THR A 40 2.77 14.31 -16.04
CA THR A 40 1.45 13.68 -16.06
C THR A 40 1.03 13.29 -14.65
N GLY A 41 1.94 12.68 -13.87
CA GLY A 41 1.70 12.28 -12.48
C GLY A 41 1.28 13.42 -11.56
N GLU A 42 1.87 14.61 -11.71
CA GLU A 42 1.49 15.80 -10.92
C GLU A 42 0.02 16.22 -11.15
N ARG A 43 -0.59 15.84 -12.28
CA ARG A 43 -2.00 16.08 -12.58
C ARG A 43 -2.90 14.90 -12.20
N SER A 44 -2.46 13.68 -12.49
CA SER A 44 -3.28 12.48 -12.32
C SER A 44 -3.31 11.96 -10.88
N ALA A 45 -2.23 12.11 -10.11
CA ALA A 45 -2.19 11.71 -8.71
C ALA A 45 -3.23 12.45 -7.83
N PRO A 46 -3.36 13.79 -7.85
CA PRO A 46 -4.42 14.49 -7.12
C PRO A 46 -5.83 14.07 -7.56
N ALA A 47 -6.03 13.82 -8.87
CA ALA A 47 -7.30 13.38 -9.40
C ALA A 47 -7.65 11.96 -8.92
N ALA A 48 -6.68 11.05 -8.83
CA ALA A 48 -6.85 9.71 -8.29
C ALA A 48 -7.26 9.75 -6.81
N VAL A 49 -6.60 10.58 -5.99
CA VAL A 49 -6.98 10.79 -4.57
C VAL A 49 -8.42 11.31 -4.47
N SER A 50 -8.79 12.28 -5.31
CA SER A 50 -10.15 12.82 -5.35
C SER A 50 -11.18 11.73 -5.71
N ALA A 51 -10.90 10.90 -6.73
CA ALA A 51 -11.77 9.79 -7.12
C ALA A 51 -11.93 8.76 -5.99
N ALA A 52 -10.86 8.44 -5.25
CA ALA A 52 -10.92 7.55 -4.09
C ALA A 52 -11.82 8.13 -2.97
N LYS A 53 -11.70 9.44 -2.68
CA LYS A 53 -12.58 10.14 -1.72
C LYS A 53 -14.04 10.05 -2.11
N VAL A 54 -14.35 10.29 -3.38
CA VAL A 54 -15.71 10.16 -3.93
C VAL A 54 -16.22 8.74 -3.75
N ALA A 55 -15.45 7.71 -4.13
CA ALA A 55 -15.85 6.32 -4.00
C ALA A 55 -16.15 5.93 -2.53
N ILE A 56 -15.32 6.39 -1.58
CA ILE A 56 -15.56 6.18 -0.14
C ILE A 56 -16.86 6.86 0.31
N ALA A 57 -17.10 8.10 -0.13
CA ALA A 57 -18.34 8.81 0.18
C ALA A 57 -19.57 8.08 -0.38
N GLU A 58 -19.50 7.58 -1.61
CA GLU A 58 -20.56 6.78 -2.22
C GLU A 58 -20.80 5.46 -1.49
N ALA A 59 -19.75 4.76 -1.07
CA ALA A 59 -19.87 3.53 -0.27
C ALA A 59 -20.55 3.81 1.07
N ARG A 60 -20.18 4.90 1.74
CA ARG A 60 -20.86 5.36 2.98
C ARG A 60 -22.33 5.69 2.73
N ALA A 61 -22.63 6.44 1.68
CA ALA A 61 -24.00 6.78 1.29
C ALA A 61 -24.84 5.54 0.93
N ALA A 62 -24.22 4.49 0.38
CA ALA A 62 -24.88 3.21 0.13
C ALA A 62 -25.21 2.43 1.43
N GLY A 63 -24.67 2.85 2.57
CA GLY A 63 -24.85 2.22 3.88
C GLY A 63 -23.76 1.22 4.25
N ALA A 64 -22.64 1.17 3.52
CA ALA A 64 -21.57 0.20 3.75
C ALA A 64 -21.00 0.24 5.18
N ALA A 65 -21.04 1.39 5.84
CA ALA A 65 -20.60 1.54 7.23
C ALA A 65 -21.42 0.68 8.23
N HIS A 66 -22.65 0.29 7.86
CA HIS A 66 -23.56 -0.47 8.72
C HIS A 66 -23.62 -1.96 8.36
N VAL A 67 -22.95 -2.38 7.28
CA VAL A 67 -22.94 -3.77 6.83
C VAL A 67 -21.68 -4.47 7.33
N SER A 68 -21.85 -5.52 8.14
CA SER A 68 -20.74 -6.25 8.75
C SER A 68 -19.73 -6.76 7.72
N ALA A 69 -20.21 -7.32 6.62
CA ALA A 69 -19.40 -7.81 5.51
C ALA A 69 -18.61 -6.70 4.78
N ALA A 70 -19.04 -5.44 4.85
CA ALA A 70 -18.37 -4.32 4.21
C ALA A 70 -17.36 -3.61 5.13
N ARG A 71 -17.24 -4.00 6.41
CA ARG A 71 -16.32 -3.35 7.36
C ARG A 71 -14.85 -3.42 6.91
N TYR A 72 -14.40 -4.59 6.49
CA TYR A 72 -13.03 -4.78 6.03
C TYR A 72 -12.69 -3.92 4.80
N PRO A 73 -13.46 -3.96 3.70
CA PRO A 73 -13.16 -3.12 2.54
C PRO A 73 -13.31 -1.62 2.84
N MET A 74 -14.22 -1.21 3.72
CA MET A 74 -14.30 0.18 4.19
C MET A 74 -13.04 0.62 4.97
N ALA A 75 -12.52 -0.24 5.85
CA ALA A 75 -11.30 0.04 6.60
C ALA A 75 -10.09 0.12 5.66
N LYS A 76 -9.95 -0.84 4.75
CA LYS A 76 -8.91 -0.85 3.71
C LYS A 76 -8.96 0.41 2.85
N ALA A 77 -10.16 0.84 2.41
CA ALA A 77 -10.31 2.05 1.63
C ALA A 77 -9.82 3.29 2.38
N GLY A 78 -10.12 3.40 3.68
CA GLY A 78 -9.65 4.50 4.52
C GLY A 78 -8.14 4.50 4.72
N GLU A 79 -7.55 3.33 5.00
CA GLU A 79 -6.11 3.18 5.20
C GLU A 79 -5.31 3.55 3.95
N TYR A 80 -5.71 3.03 2.79
CA TYR A 80 -5.03 3.34 1.53
C TYR A 80 -5.27 4.78 1.05
N LEU A 81 -6.38 5.42 1.44
CA LEU A 81 -6.55 6.85 1.20
C LEU A 81 -5.53 7.66 2.01
N ILE A 82 -5.29 7.30 3.28
CA ILE A 82 -4.28 7.96 4.11
C ILE A 82 -2.90 7.79 3.50
N PHE A 83 -2.54 6.58 3.05
CA PHE A 83 -1.27 6.37 2.34
C PHE A 83 -1.18 7.20 1.06
N ALA A 84 -2.24 7.26 0.25
CA ALA A 84 -2.23 8.08 -0.96
C ALA A 84 -2.04 9.58 -0.66
N GLU A 85 -2.62 10.10 0.44
CA GLU A 85 -2.44 11.49 0.84
C GLU A 85 -1.02 11.78 1.35
N ASP A 86 -0.41 10.82 2.05
CA ASP A 86 0.97 10.89 2.55
C ASP A 86 1.98 10.91 1.38
N GLU A 87 1.86 9.95 0.46
CA GLU A 87 2.70 9.87 -0.73
C GLU A 87 2.54 11.10 -1.64
N LEU A 88 1.34 11.69 -1.69
CA LEU A 88 1.10 12.92 -2.46
C LEU A 88 1.83 14.11 -1.84
N SER A 89 1.87 14.18 -0.51
CA SER A 89 2.65 15.19 0.23
C SER A 89 4.14 15.04 -0.05
N ASP A 90 4.63 13.81 -0.13
CA ASP A 90 6.02 13.49 -0.45
C ASP A 90 6.36 13.61 -1.95
N ARG A 91 5.35 13.95 -2.78
CA ARG A 91 5.42 14.06 -4.23
C ARG A 91 5.84 12.74 -4.92
N ASP A 92 5.58 11.60 -4.29
CA ASP A 92 5.63 10.31 -4.95
C ASP A 92 4.30 10.04 -5.67
N PHE A 93 4.18 10.61 -6.87
CA PHE A 93 2.95 10.53 -7.65
C PHE A 93 2.58 9.11 -8.07
N ALA A 94 3.57 8.25 -8.33
CA ALA A 94 3.31 6.86 -8.72
C ALA A 94 2.78 6.03 -7.54
N ALA A 95 3.37 6.21 -6.35
CA ALA A 95 2.87 5.60 -5.13
C ALA A 95 1.47 6.14 -4.76
N THR A 96 1.27 7.46 -4.91
CA THR A 96 -0.03 8.12 -4.71
C THR A 96 -1.12 7.49 -5.56
N GLU A 97 -0.91 7.37 -6.87
CA GLU A 97 -1.88 6.78 -7.80
C GLU A 97 -2.21 5.34 -7.43
N THR A 98 -1.17 4.54 -7.15
CA THR A 98 -1.34 3.13 -6.77
C THR A 98 -2.18 3.00 -5.50
N ALA A 99 -1.84 3.77 -4.45
CA ALA A 99 -2.57 3.74 -3.19
C ALA A 99 -4.01 4.25 -3.36
N ALA A 100 -4.22 5.31 -4.14
CA ALA A 100 -5.54 5.86 -4.42
C ALA A 100 -6.42 4.87 -5.21
N GLU A 101 -5.87 4.12 -6.17
CA GLU A 101 -6.61 3.09 -6.90
C GLU A 101 -7.01 1.93 -5.99
N ILE A 102 -6.13 1.48 -5.09
CA ILE A 102 -6.47 0.46 -4.10
C ILE A 102 -7.60 0.95 -3.18
N ALA A 103 -7.52 2.20 -2.73
CA ALA A 103 -8.55 2.81 -1.90
C ALA A 103 -9.90 2.88 -2.64
N ARG A 104 -9.89 3.29 -3.91
CA ARG A 104 -11.08 3.35 -4.76
C ARG A 104 -11.72 1.98 -4.95
N HIS A 105 -10.95 0.97 -5.33
CA HIS A 105 -11.47 -0.38 -5.54
C HIS A 105 -12.03 -1.02 -4.26
N ALA A 106 -11.37 -0.80 -3.12
CA ALA A 106 -11.90 -1.25 -1.84
C ALA A 106 -13.23 -0.55 -1.49
N ALA A 107 -13.37 0.74 -1.79
CA ALA A 107 -14.63 1.46 -1.60
C ALA A 107 -15.74 0.98 -2.54
N GLU A 108 -15.42 0.72 -3.80
CA GLU A 108 -16.35 0.13 -4.78
C GLU A 108 -16.83 -1.27 -4.35
N GLU A 109 -15.93 -2.10 -3.81
CA GLU A 109 -16.27 -3.40 -3.23
C GLU A 109 -17.22 -3.25 -2.03
N ALA A 110 -16.90 -2.33 -1.10
CA ALA A 110 -17.76 -2.04 0.05
C ALA A 110 -19.16 -1.57 -0.38
N LYS A 111 -19.24 -0.70 -1.38
CA LYS A 111 -20.50 -0.23 -1.99
C LYS A 111 -21.30 -1.40 -2.57
N ALA A 112 -20.64 -2.26 -3.35
CA ALA A 112 -21.28 -3.44 -3.95
C ALA A 112 -21.83 -4.40 -2.88
N ILE A 113 -21.09 -4.65 -1.81
CA ILE A 113 -21.56 -5.47 -0.67
C ILE A 113 -22.80 -4.85 -0.02
N ALA A 114 -22.77 -3.54 0.23
CA ALA A 114 -23.90 -2.83 0.83
C ALA A 114 -25.17 -2.86 -0.01
N GLN A 115 -25.02 -2.81 -1.33
CA GLN A 115 -26.14 -2.85 -2.27
C GLN A 115 -26.71 -4.26 -2.46
N ARG A 116 -25.91 -5.32 -2.31
CA ARG A 116 -26.39 -6.72 -2.36
C ARG A 116 -27.19 -7.14 -1.13
N GLY A 117 -27.02 -6.43 -0.01
CA GLY A 117 -27.76 -6.68 1.23
C GLY A 117 -29.11 -5.96 1.33
N LYS A 118 -29.54 -5.24 0.29
CA LYS A 118 -30.86 -4.60 0.17
C LYS A 118 -31.80 -5.51 -0.61
#